data_AF-A0A920RYJ1-F1
#
_entry.id   AF-A0A920RYJ1-F1
#
_cell.length_a   1.000
_cell.length_b   1.000
_cell.length_c   1.000
_cell.angle_alpha   90.00
_cell.angle_beta   90.00
_cell.angle_gamma   90.00
#
_symmetry.space_group_name_H-M   'P 1'
#
loop_
_entity.id
_entity.type
_entity.pdbx_description
1 polymer ?
#
loop_
_entity_poly.entity_id
_entity_poly.type
_entity_poly.pdbx_seq_one_letter_code
_entity_poly.pdbx_strand_id
1 'polypeptide(L)'
;MTGWGQDGPKSKQAGHDLNYIGLSGALWYASPAGQAPFTPPTLVGDIGGGSLYLVAGMLAGLLNAQKTGKGTVVDAAIVDGSAHMMNLLMSTQVAGLLSPTRGESFLDGPPWSRVIQRQIISGFLFNVSSQNSMRNL
;
A
#
# COMPACT_ATOMS: atom_id res chain seq x y z
N MET A 1 -13.65 -3.46 12.33
CA MET A 1 -12.87 -2.74 11.31
C MET A 1 -12.75 -1.30 11.71
N THR A 2 -11.52 -0.80 11.83
CA THR A 2 -11.25 0.60 12.14
C THR A 2 -10.02 1.07 11.35
N GLY A 3 -9.77 2.37 11.35
CA GLY A 3 -8.54 2.93 10.81
C GLY A 3 -7.32 2.68 11.70
N TRP A 4 -7.46 3.00 12.99
CA TRP A 4 -6.38 3.08 13.96
C TRP A 4 -6.27 1.90 14.93
N GLY A 5 -7.23 0.96 14.92
CA GLY A 5 -7.40 -0.06 15.96
C GLY A 5 -8.42 0.36 17.03
N GLN A 6 -8.86 -0.60 17.84
CA GLN A 6 -9.79 -0.32 18.95
C GLN A 6 -9.12 0.46 20.09
N ASP A 7 -7.81 0.25 20.27
CA ASP A 7 -7.02 0.78 21.38
C ASP A 7 -5.91 1.72 20.91
N GLY A 8 -5.27 2.40 21.87
CA GLY A 8 -4.14 3.29 21.61
C GLY A 8 -4.51 4.77 21.42
N PRO A 9 -3.50 5.65 21.33
CA PRO A 9 -3.69 7.10 21.42
C PRO A 9 -4.47 7.71 20.24
N LYS A 10 -4.58 6.98 19.12
CA LYS A 10 -5.28 7.43 17.91
C LYS A 10 -6.65 6.77 17.72
N SER A 11 -7.07 5.81 18.55
CA SER A 11 -8.30 5.03 18.32
C SER A 11 -9.58 5.86 18.28
N LYS A 12 -9.58 7.06 18.90
CA LYS A 12 -10.70 8.01 18.91
C LYS A 12 -10.53 9.17 17.92
N GLN A 13 -9.46 9.20 17.14
CA GLN A 13 -9.19 10.26 16.17
C GLN A 13 -9.87 9.95 14.83
N ALA A 14 -10.47 10.96 14.21
CA ALA A 14 -10.92 10.86 12.84
C ALA A 14 -9.73 10.67 11.89
N GLY A 15 -9.94 9.90 10.83
CA GLY A 15 -8.94 9.66 9.81
C GLY A 15 -9.58 9.10 8.54
N HIS A 16 -8.88 9.28 7.44
CA HIS A 16 -9.17 8.64 6.16
C HIS A 16 -7.97 7.79 5.74
N ASP A 17 -8.16 6.98 4.69
CA ASP A 17 -7.16 6.11 4.09
C ASP A 17 -5.73 6.68 4.14
N LEU A 18 -5.53 7.89 3.58
CA LEU A 18 -4.25 8.60 3.52
C LEU A 18 -3.59 8.82 4.90
N ASN A 19 -4.36 9.02 5.97
CA ASN A 19 -3.81 9.19 7.31
C ASN A 19 -3.18 7.88 7.81
N TYR A 20 -3.86 6.75 7.59
CA TYR A 20 -3.40 5.44 8.03
C TYR A 20 -2.17 5.01 7.26
N ILE A 21 -2.22 5.10 5.92
CA ILE A 21 -1.09 4.70 5.06
C ILE A 21 0.08 5.69 5.10
N GLY A 22 -0.20 6.95 5.45
CA GLY A 22 0.83 7.94 5.74
C GLY A 22 1.64 7.57 6.97
N LEU A 23 0.98 7.10 8.03
CA LEU A 23 1.66 6.70 9.26
C LEU A 23 2.39 5.37 9.11
N SER A 24 1.84 4.42 8.35
CA SER A 24 2.47 3.11 8.13
C SER A 24 3.66 3.15 7.16
N GLY A 25 3.92 4.30 6.52
CA GLY A 25 4.99 4.48 5.54
C GLY A 25 4.62 3.98 4.13
N ALA A 26 3.50 3.27 3.97
CA ALA A 26 3.03 2.75 2.69
C ALA A 26 2.74 3.87 1.66
N LEU A 27 2.43 5.08 2.12
CA LEU A 27 2.23 6.24 1.24
C LEU A 27 3.53 6.77 0.63
N TRP A 28 4.68 6.59 1.28
CA TRP A 28 5.92 7.31 0.96
C TRP A 28 6.38 7.13 -0.48
N TYR A 29 6.25 5.92 -1.03
CA TYR A 29 6.74 5.55 -2.35
C TYR A 29 5.71 5.77 -3.49
N ALA A 30 4.55 6.36 -3.19
CA ALA A 30 3.43 6.46 -4.14
C ALA A 30 3.61 7.52 -5.25
N SER A 31 4.65 8.35 -5.20
CA SER A 31 4.83 9.45 -6.15
C SER A 31 6.29 9.67 -6.52
N PRO A 32 6.60 10.39 -7.60
CA PRO A 32 7.97 10.69 -7.97
C PRO A 32 8.75 11.41 -6.85
N ALA A 33 10.08 11.30 -6.91
CA ALA A 33 10.98 12.06 -6.05
C ALA A 33 10.69 13.57 -6.16
N GLY A 34 10.73 14.28 -5.04
CA GLY A 34 10.47 15.73 -4.97
C GLY A 34 9.00 16.15 -5.07
N GLN A 35 8.07 15.22 -5.32
CA GLN A 35 6.63 15.52 -5.28
C GLN A 35 6.02 15.08 -3.94
N ALA A 36 4.88 15.68 -3.57
CA ALA A 36 4.13 15.20 -2.41
C ALA A 36 3.62 13.78 -2.66
N PRO A 37 3.77 12.83 -1.71
CA PRO A 37 3.17 11.51 -1.81
C PRO A 37 1.66 11.57 -2.03
N PHE A 38 1.20 10.90 -3.08
CA PHE A 38 -0.20 10.79 -3.44
C PHE A 38 -0.45 9.43 -4.08
N THR A 39 -1.42 8.70 -3.57
CA THR A 39 -1.86 7.40 -4.09
C THR A 39 -3.33 7.49 -4.50
N PRO A 40 -3.81 6.64 -5.43
CA PRO A 40 -5.24 6.44 -5.59
C PRO A 40 -5.88 6.18 -4.21
N PRO A 41 -6.88 6.96 -3.81
CA PRO A 41 -7.48 6.84 -2.50
C PRO A 41 -8.06 5.44 -2.31
N THR A 42 -8.05 4.94 -1.07
CA THR A 42 -8.79 3.74 -0.62
C THR A 42 -8.21 2.40 -1.10
N LEU A 43 -7.40 2.36 -2.16
CA LEU A 43 -6.86 1.09 -2.67
C LEU A 43 -5.87 0.43 -1.69
N VAL A 44 -4.95 1.20 -1.13
CA VAL A 44 -3.86 0.64 -0.30
C VAL A 44 -4.34 0.38 1.13
N GLY A 45 -4.96 1.36 1.78
CA GLY A 45 -5.42 1.21 3.15
C GLY A 45 -6.76 0.49 3.22
N ASP A 46 -7.86 1.11 2.81
CA ASP A 46 -9.21 0.58 3.04
C ASP A 46 -9.44 -0.81 2.40
N ILE A 47 -8.95 -1.04 1.18
CA ILE A 47 -9.10 -2.33 0.48
C ILE A 47 -7.98 -3.28 0.90
N GLY A 48 -6.73 -2.94 0.56
CA GLY A 48 -5.57 -3.81 0.76
C GLY A 48 -5.28 -4.10 2.24
N GLY A 49 -4.99 -3.05 3.01
CA GLY A 49 -4.62 -3.14 4.42
C GLY A 49 -5.81 -3.32 5.38
N GLY A 50 -7.03 -3.05 4.93
CA GLY A 50 -8.23 -3.13 5.75
C GLY A 50 -9.07 -4.34 5.36
N SER A 51 -9.90 -4.18 4.33
CA SER A 51 -10.98 -5.11 3.99
C SER A 51 -10.48 -6.54 3.79
N LEU A 52 -9.35 -6.73 3.09
CA LEU A 52 -8.78 -8.06 2.87
C LEU A 52 -8.27 -8.70 4.17
N TYR A 53 -7.71 -7.91 5.09
CA TYR A 53 -7.31 -8.39 6.43
C TYR A 53 -8.51 -8.79 7.28
N LEU A 54 -9.59 -8.01 7.25
CA LEU A 54 -10.83 -8.38 7.92
C LEU A 54 -11.40 -9.68 7.36
N VAL A 55 -11.44 -9.84 6.03
CA VAL A 55 -11.91 -11.08 5.41
C VAL A 55 -11.06 -12.26 5.86
N ALA A 56 -9.73 -12.14 5.84
CA ALA A 56 -8.82 -13.19 6.31
C ALA A 56 -9.07 -13.52 7.80
N GLY A 57 -9.20 -12.52 8.66
CA GLY A 57 -9.49 -12.70 10.08
C GLY A 57 -10.86 -13.34 10.34
N MET A 58 -11.89 -12.95 9.59
CA MET A 58 -13.22 -13.55 9.68
C MET A 58 -13.21 -15.02 9.26
N LEU A 59 -12.53 -15.37 8.17
CA LEU A 59 -12.37 -16.76 7.74
C LEU A 59 -11.64 -17.59 8.79
N ALA A 60 -10.54 -17.06 9.35
CA ALA A 60 -9.82 -17.72 10.45
C ALA A 60 -10.71 -17.90 11.69
N GLY A 61 -11.49 -16.87 12.06
CA GLY A 61 -12.44 -16.92 13.17
C GLY A 61 -13.54 -17.96 12.97
N LEU A 62 -14.11 -18.06 11.76
CA LEU A 62 -15.11 -19.08 11.42
C LEU A 62 -14.53 -20.50 11.52
N LEU A 63 -13.31 -20.72 11.01
CA LEU A 63 -12.62 -22.01 11.13
C LEU A 63 -12.33 -22.38 12.59
N ASN A 64 -11.95 -21.40 13.42
CA ASN A 64 -11.76 -21.60 14.84
C ASN A 64 -13.08 -21.94 15.56
N ALA A 65 -14.15 -21.22 15.26
CA ALA A 65 -15.48 -21.45 15.82
C ALA A 65 -16.02 -22.83 15.44
N GLN A 66 -15.79 -23.29 14.21
CA GLN A 66 -16.19 -24.64 13.79
C GLN A 66 -15.50 -25.74 14.61
N LYS A 67 -14.22 -25.55 14.97
CA LYS A 67 -13.45 -26.55 15.73
C LYS A 67 -13.73 -26.51 17.23
N THR A 68 -13.98 -25.33 17.77
CA THR A 68 -13.99 -25.10 19.23
C THR A 68 -15.38 -24.79 19.79
N GLY A 69 -16.35 -24.45 18.94
CA GLY A 69 -17.65 -23.93 19.33
C GLY A 69 -17.62 -22.50 19.88
N LYS A 70 -16.47 -21.82 19.89
CA LYS A 70 -16.29 -20.48 20.46
C LYS A 70 -16.03 -19.44 19.38
N GLY A 71 -16.72 -18.30 19.46
CA GLY A 71 -16.46 -17.15 18.60
C GLY A 71 -15.12 -16.47 18.89
N THR A 72 -14.70 -15.58 18.01
CA THR A 72 -13.48 -14.76 18.16
C THR A 72 -13.76 -13.35 17.70
N VAL A 73 -13.23 -12.35 18.41
CA VAL A 73 -13.28 -10.94 17.99
C VAL A 73 -12.12 -10.69 17.03
N VAL A 74 -12.42 -10.14 15.86
CA VAL A 74 -11.43 -9.74 14.86
C VAL A 74 -11.32 -8.22 14.89
N ASP A 75 -10.22 -7.70 15.46
CA ASP A 75 -9.84 -6.31 15.25
C ASP A 75 -8.92 -6.21 14.04
N ALA A 76 -9.41 -5.56 12.99
CA ALA A 76 -8.66 -5.27 11.78
C ALA A 76 -8.52 -3.75 11.69
N ALA A 77 -7.28 -3.27 11.86
CA ALA A 77 -6.92 -1.87 11.74
C ALA A 77 -6.20 -1.64 10.40
N ILE A 78 -6.65 -0.62 9.65
CA ILE A 78 -6.05 -0.28 8.35
C ILE A 78 -4.56 0.08 8.50
N VAL A 79 -4.19 0.79 9.57
CA VAL A 79 -2.79 1.13 9.85
C VAL A 79 -1.92 -0.11 10.02
N ASP A 80 -2.42 -1.16 10.67
CA ASP A 80 -1.67 -2.40 10.90
C ASP A 80 -1.52 -3.22 9.63
N GLY A 81 -2.60 -3.40 8.87
CA GLY A 81 -2.53 -4.17 7.62
C GLY A 81 -1.68 -3.47 6.56
N SER A 82 -1.78 -2.14 6.44
CA SER A 82 -0.91 -1.38 5.53
C SER A 82 0.55 -1.39 5.97
N ALA A 83 0.84 -1.34 7.28
CA ALA A 83 2.19 -1.51 7.80
C ALA A 83 2.73 -2.92 7.52
N HIS A 84 1.92 -3.96 7.67
CA HIS A 84 2.31 -5.33 7.32
C HIS A 84 2.65 -5.47 5.84
N MET A 85 1.84 -4.89 4.94
CA MET A 85 2.13 -4.88 3.50
C MET A 85 3.44 -4.14 3.21
N MET A 86 3.67 -2.99 3.85
CA MET A 86 4.91 -2.23 3.71
C MET A 86 6.13 -3.00 4.25
N ASN A 87 5.95 -3.78 5.32
CA ASN A 87 7.02 -4.57 5.91
C ASN A 87 7.61 -5.60 4.92
N LEU A 88 6.79 -6.13 4.00
CA LEU A 88 7.29 -6.97 2.91
C LEU A 88 8.31 -6.21 2.04
N LEU A 89 8.02 -4.96 1.67
CA LEU A 89 8.97 -4.13 0.91
C LEU A 89 10.20 -3.79 1.76
N MET A 90 10.01 -3.43 3.03
CA MET A 90 11.11 -3.13 3.95
C MET A 90 12.06 -4.32 4.11
N SER A 91 11.56 -5.56 4.06
CA SER A 91 12.41 -6.75 4.11
C SER A 91 13.43 -6.82 2.95
N THR A 92 13.16 -6.16 1.82
CA THR A 92 14.05 -6.14 0.65
C THR A 92 15.16 -5.10 0.76
N GLN A 93 15.11 -4.23 1.77
CA GLN A 93 16.12 -3.20 2.03
C GLN A 93 17.50 -3.80 2.30
N VAL A 94 17.58 -4.96 2.97
CA VAL A 94 18.87 -5.65 3.21
C VAL A 94 19.54 -6.14 1.92
N ALA A 95 18.76 -6.37 0.86
CA ALA A 95 19.24 -6.71 -0.46
C ALA A 95 19.51 -5.46 -1.33
N GLY A 96 19.37 -4.25 -0.77
CA GLY A 96 19.55 -2.99 -1.48
C GLY A 96 18.43 -2.66 -2.48
N LEU A 97 17.29 -3.37 -2.44
CA LEU A 97 16.19 -3.17 -3.40
C LEU A 97 15.25 -2.04 -2.98
N LEU A 98 15.23 -1.67 -1.69
CA LEU A 98 14.47 -0.54 -1.16
C LEU A 98 15.44 0.48 -0.54
N SER A 99 15.30 1.74 -0.95
CA SER A 99 16.02 2.89 -0.36
C SER A 99 15.03 3.75 0.43
N PRO A 100 15.42 4.32 1.59
CA PRO A 100 14.59 5.33 2.28
C PRO A 100 14.40 6.59 1.42
N THR A 101 15.34 6.86 0.51
CA THR A 101 15.23 7.96 -0.44
C THR A 101 14.33 7.54 -1.61
N ARG A 102 13.30 8.33 -1.85
CA ARG A 102 12.36 8.07 -2.94
C ARG A 102 13.00 8.27 -4.30
N GLY A 103 12.70 7.38 -5.23
CA GLY A 103 13.28 7.38 -6.57
C GLY A 103 14.67 6.73 -6.64
N GLU A 104 15.08 6.01 -5.60
CA GLU A 104 16.34 5.26 -5.55
C GLU A 104 16.12 3.76 -5.28
N SER A 105 14.88 3.31 -5.12
CA SER A 105 14.55 1.89 -4.95
C SER A 105 14.37 1.21 -6.30
N PHE A 106 14.43 -0.11 -6.31
CA PHE A 106 14.23 -0.90 -7.52
C PHE A 106 12.86 -0.68 -8.19
N LEU A 107 11.82 -0.40 -7.40
CA LEU A 107 10.45 -0.24 -7.88
C LEU A 107 10.02 1.23 -8.12
N ASP A 108 10.86 2.22 -7.81
CA ASP A 108 10.51 3.65 -7.99
C ASP A 108 11.62 4.49 -8.65
N GLY A 109 12.86 3.99 -8.65
CA GLY A 109 14.01 4.67 -9.23
C GLY A 109 14.14 4.51 -10.74
N PRO A 110 14.15 3.27 -11.28
CA PRO A 110 14.42 3.04 -12.68
C PRO A 110 13.42 3.70 -13.64
N PRO A 111 13.85 4.02 -14.89
CA PRO A 111 12.96 4.60 -15.90
C PRO A 111 11.76 3.72 -16.25
N TRP A 112 11.87 2.39 -16.11
CA TRP A 112 10.78 1.46 -16.41
C TRP A 112 9.64 1.48 -15.37
N SER A 113 9.87 2.07 -14.20
CA SER A 113 8.90 2.19 -13.11
C SER A 113 8.09 3.48 -13.18
N ARG A 114 8.12 4.20 -14.32
CA ARG A 114 7.51 5.51 -14.48
C ARG A 114 6.64 5.58 -15.73
N VAL A 115 5.62 6.44 -15.68
CA VAL A 115 4.83 6.77 -16.86
C VAL A 115 5.47 7.98 -17.53
N ILE A 116 5.76 7.88 -18.83
CA ILE A 116 6.36 8.95 -19.61
C ILE A 116 5.31 9.51 -20.57
N GLN A 117 5.09 10.81 -20.52
CA GLN A 117 4.23 11.50 -21.47
C GLN A 117 4.93 11.56 -22.83
N ARG A 118 4.31 10.99 -23.88
CA ARG A 118 4.72 11.19 -25.27
C ARG A 118 3.74 12.13 -25.95
N GLN A 119 4.26 13.17 -26.59
CA GLN A 119 3.45 14.09 -27.37
C GLN A 119 3.17 13.45 -28.74
N ILE A 120 1.91 13.08 -28.98
CA ILE A 120 1.45 12.68 -30.32
C ILE A 120 0.82 13.91 -30.96
N ILE A 121 1.26 14.25 -32.17
CA ILE A 121 0.67 15.31 -33.00
C ILE A 121 -0.69 14.80 -33.50
N SER A 122 -1.75 14.86 -32.68
CA SER A 122 -3.18 14.72 -33.08
C SER A 122 -4.20 14.69 -31.91
N GLY A 123 -3.86 15.19 -30.72
CA GLY A 123 -4.88 15.43 -29.66
C GLY A 123 -5.33 14.21 -28.86
N PHE A 124 -4.71 13.03 -29.03
CA PHE A 124 -4.87 11.88 -28.14
C PHE A 124 -3.67 11.74 -27.20
N LEU A 125 -3.90 11.88 -25.89
CA LEU A 125 -2.93 11.57 -24.85
C LEU A 125 -2.99 10.06 -24.54
N PHE A 126 -1.94 9.32 -24.92
CA PHE A 126 -1.71 7.96 -24.44
C PHE A 126 -0.55 7.96 -23.45
N ASN A 127 -0.80 7.49 -22.22
CA ASN A 127 0.25 7.18 -21.26
C ASN A 127 0.85 5.82 -21.61
N VAL A 128 2.14 5.79 -21.97
CA VAL A 128 2.86 4.55 -22.21
C VAL A 128 3.55 4.17 -20.90
N SER A 129 3.17 3.03 -20.33
CA SER A 129 4.00 2.33 -19.35
C SER A 129 5.32 1.99 -20.04
N SER A 130 6.43 2.37 -19.43
CA SER A 130 7.79 2.14 -19.94
C SER A 130 8.19 0.66 -20.05
N GLN A 131 7.27 -0.30 -19.90
CA GLN A 131 7.52 -1.70 -20.26
C GLN A 131 8.02 -1.85 -21.72
N ASN A 132 7.69 -0.92 -22.62
CA ASN A 132 8.27 -0.90 -23.97
C ASN A 132 9.79 -0.65 -24.00
N SER A 133 10.39 -0.10 -22.93
CA SER A 133 11.86 0.04 -22.80
C SER A 133 12.56 -1.25 -22.37
N MET A 134 11.85 -2.27 -21.86
CA MET A 134 12.46 -3.56 -21.49
C MET A 134 12.75 -4.47 -22.69
N ARG A 135 12.31 -4.12 -23.90
CA ARG A 135 12.61 -4.91 -25.11
C ARG A 135 14.01 -4.69 -25.67
N ASN A 136 14.76 -3.70 -25.17
CA ASN A 136 16.06 -3.29 -25.68
C ASN A 136 17.20 -3.39 -24.64
N LEU A 137 16.98 -4.13 -23.55
CA LEU A 137 17.99 -4.55 -22.57
C LEU A 137 18.09 -6.08 -22.59
#